data_AF-A0A435AKT9-F1
#
_entry.id   AF-A0A435AKT9-F1
#
_cell.length_a   1.000
_cell.length_b   1.000
_cell.length_c   1.000
_cell.angle_alpha   90.00
_cell.angle_beta   90.00
_cell.angle_gamma   90.00
#
_symmetry.space_group_name_H-M   'P 1'
#
loop_
_entity.id
_entity.type
_entity.pdbx_description
1 polymer ?
#
loop_
_entity_poly.entity_id
_entity_poly.type
_entity_poly.pdbx_seq_one_letter_code
_entity_poly.pdbx_strand_id
1 'polypeptide(L)' 'AEAVRHSQAIVDAFAAAGNPGVVGIDGKMVDRPHLRLAERLLARARAAGISA' A
#
# COMPACT_ATOMS: atom_id res chain seq x y z
N ALA A 1 -3.13 12.43 -5.39
CA ALA A 1 -3.75 11.19 -5.89
C ALA A 1 -2.73 10.08 -6.14
N GLU A 2 -1.59 10.35 -6.79
CA GLU A 2 -0.57 9.33 -7.12
C GLU A 2 -0.08 8.52 -5.90
N ALA A 3 0.24 9.19 -4.78
CA ALA A 3 0.67 8.51 -3.56
C ALA A 3 -0.41 7.59 -2.95
N VAL A 4 -1.69 7.95 -3.10
CA VAL A 4 -2.84 7.16 -2.63
C VAL A 4 -3.00 5.92 -3.51
N ARG A 5 -2.94 6.08 -4.85
CA ARG A 5 -2.97 4.96 -5.80
C ARG A 5 -1.82 3.99 -5.61
N HIS A 6 -0.60 4.50 -5.41
CA HIS A 6 0.57 3.66 -5.12
C HIS A 6 0.41 2.89 -3.81
N SER A 7 -0.12 3.55 -2.76
CA SER A 7 -0.39 2.89 -1.49
C SER A 7 -1.45 1.80 -1.60
N GLN A 8 -2.47 2.02 -2.43
CA GLN A 8 -3.48 0.98 -2.72
C GLN A 8 -2.84 -0.22 -3.43
N ALA A 9 -2.00 0.02 -4.44
CA ALA A 9 -1.28 -1.05 -5.14
C ALA A 9 -0.38 -1.88 -4.20
N ILE A 10 0.25 -1.24 -3.21
CA ILE A 10 1.02 -1.96 -2.18
C ILE A 10 0.11 -2.89 -1.38
N VAL A 11 -1.00 -2.37 -0.84
CA VAL A 11 -1.93 -3.16 -0.02
C VAL A 11 -2.50 -4.33 -0.83
N ASP A 12 -2.90 -4.08 -2.08
CA ASP A 12 -3.47 -5.10 -2.96
C ASP A 12 -2.44 -6.19 -3.30
N ALA A 13 -1.17 -5.81 -3.54
CA ALA A 13 -0.11 -6.78 -3.80
C ALA A 13 0.18 -7.66 -2.58
N PHE A 14 0.19 -7.10 -1.37
CA PHE A 14 0.33 -7.89 -0.14
C PHE A 14 -0.85 -8.83 0.08
N ALA A 15 -2.08 -8.35 -0.15
CA ALA A 15 -3.28 -9.17 -0.03
C ALA A 15 -3.28 -10.33 -1.05
N ALA A 16 -2.93 -10.04 -2.31
CA ALA A 16 -2.84 -11.03 -3.38
C ALA A 16 -1.74 -12.09 -3.14
N ALA A 17 -0.62 -11.68 -2.54
CA ALA A 17 0.48 -12.57 -2.20
C ALA A 17 0.25 -13.39 -0.91
N GLY A 18 -0.87 -13.20 -0.21
CA GLY A 18 -1.18 -13.92 1.03
C GLY A 18 -0.44 -13.39 2.26
N ASN A 19 -0.17 -12.08 2.33
CA ASN A 19 0.52 -11.39 3.42
C ASN A 19 1.92 -11.95 3.76
N PRO A 20 2.84 -12.06 2.78
CA PRO A 20 4.20 -12.47 3.03
C PRO A 20 4.99 -11.41 3.82
N GLY A 21 6.20 -11.76 4.25
CA GLY A 21 7.11 -10.79 4.89
C GLY A 21 7.55 -9.67 3.95
N VAL A 22 7.65 -9.96 2.65
CA VAL A 22 8.06 -9.06 1.58
C VAL A 22 7.32 -9.41 0.28
N VAL A 23 7.04 -8.42 -0.56
CA VAL A 23 6.52 -8.58 -1.93
C VAL A 23 7.38 -7.80 -2.92
N GLY A 24 7.47 -8.29 -4.16
CA GLY A 24 8.08 -7.55 -5.26
C GLY A 24 7.00 -6.79 -6.03
N ILE A 25 7.13 -5.47 -6.14
CA ILE A 25 6.24 -4.60 -6.95
C ILE A 25 7.14 -3.80 -7.90
N ASP A 26 6.93 -3.92 -9.21
CA ASP A 26 7.71 -3.22 -10.24
C ASP A 26 9.24 -3.35 -10.07
N GLY A 27 9.70 -4.54 -9.66
CA GLY A 27 11.12 -4.81 -9.39
C GLY A 27 11.66 -4.20 -8.09
N LYS A 28 10.81 -3.55 -7.27
CA LYS A 28 11.15 -3.04 -5.94
C LYS A 28 10.70 -4.02 -4.87
N MET A 29 11.56 -4.22 -3.87
CA MET A 29 11.22 -4.96 -2.66
C MET A 29 10.41 -4.08 -1.73
N VAL A 30 9.21 -4.52 -1.39
CA VAL A 30 8.30 -3.85 -0.47
C VAL A 30 8.06 -4.77 0.72
N ASP A 31 8.26 -4.26 1.92
CA ASP A 31 8.18 -5.03 3.16
C ASP A 31 6.99 -4.60 4.03
N ARG A 32 6.82 -5.26 5.19
CA ARG A 32 5.75 -4.94 6.15
C ARG A 32 5.77 -3.47 6.64
N PRO A 33 6.93 -2.85 6.95
CA PRO A 33 6.99 -1.41 7.19
C PRO A 33 6.38 -0.55 6.07
N HIS A 34 6.67 -0.85 4.81
CA HIS A 34 6.09 -0.13 3.67
C HIS A 34 4.58 -0.36 3.55
N LEU A 35 4.11 -1.59 3.77
CA LEU A 35 2.68 -1.90 3.85
C LEU A 35 1.98 -1.05 4.93
N ARG A 36 2.52 -1.01 6.15
CA ARG A 36 1.95 -0.21 7.24
C ARG A 36 1.92 1.29 6.91
N LEU A 37 2.94 1.80 6.22
CA LEU A 37 2.97 3.18 5.78
C LEU A 37 1.85 3.47 4.77
N ALA A 38 1.67 2.58 3.79
CA ALA A 38 0.61 2.66 2.79
C ALA A 38 -0.78 2.63 3.45
N GLU A 39 -1.03 1.70 4.39
CA GLU A 39 -2.28 1.63 5.16
C GLU A 39 -2.59 2.93 5.90
N ARG A 40 -1.58 3.52 6.57
CA ARG A 40 -1.72 4.79 7.29
C ARG A 40 -2.01 5.96 6.34
N LEU A 41 -1.38 5.99 5.17
CA LEU A 41 -1.65 7.02 4.17
C LEU A 41 -3.08 6.89 3.64
N LEU A 42 -3.53 5.68 3.31
CA LEU A 42 -4.90 5.42 2.87
C LEU A 42 -5.93 5.80 3.93
N ALA A 43 -5.66 5.50 5.21
CA ALA A 43 -6.53 5.92 6.31
C ALA A 43 -6.65 7.45 6.40
N ARG A 44 -5.54 8.19 6.26
CA ARG A 44 -5.54 9.66 6.24
C ARG A 44 -6.24 10.21 5.01
N ALA A 45 -6.05 9.60 3.84
CA ALA A 45 -6.73 10.00 2.61
C ALA A 45 -8.25 9.83 2.75
N ARG A 46 -8.72 8.70 3.28
CA ARG A 46 -10.14 8.46 3.60
C ARG A 46 -10.69 9.51 4.56
N ALA A 47 -9.96 9.83 5.64
CA ALA A 47 -10.37 10.85 6.60
C ALA A 47 -10.45 12.26 5.98
N ALA A 48 -9.63 12.54 4.97
CA ALA A 48 -9.66 13.78 4.21
C ALA A 48 -10.68 13.79 3.05
N GLY A 49 -11.48 12.72 2.88
CA GLY A 49 -12.44 12.58 1.78
C GLY A 49 -11.80 12.29 0.42
N ILE A 50 -10.52 11.92 0.38
CA ILE A 50 -9.78 11.59 -0.84
C ILE A 50 -9.85 10.08 -1.04
N SER A 51 -10.59 9.66 -2.06
CA SER A 51 -10.66 8.25 -2.51
C SER A 51 -9.47 7.91 -3.41
N ALA A 52 -9.04 6.65 -3.36
CA ALA A 52 -8.01 6.09 -4.26
C ALA A 52 -8.58 5.83 -5.66
#